data_AF-A0A7Y5XWV6-F1
#
_entry.id   AF-A0A7Y5XWV6-F1
#
_cell.length_a   1.000
_cell.length_b   1.000
_cell.length_c   1.000
_cell.angle_alpha   90.00
_cell.angle_beta   90.00
_cell.angle_gamma   90.00
#
_symmetry.space_group_name_H-M   'P 1'
#
loop_
_entity.id
_entity.type
_entity.pdbx_description
1 polymer ?
#
loop_
_entity_poly.entity_id
_entity_poly.type
_entity_poly.pdbx_seq_one_letter_code
_entity_poly.pdbx_strand_id
1 'polypeptide(L)'
;MDYGSFAFCLRAAERLCSFLEHGLRPSAKELAGLVDHTKAWTGQRRSLVARLLQRPFEDLVATSDRPLEVGGPITHDEPMLWASQLDSVRLRLTAEPAGIICVENRDTFRHLLPLARKNHIVLWVPGGPPPAEVELLRRLIDLAPHVPVHACFDLDPAGIRIARLLEEASGATLQPTGMTPELFAGARRKLELSSWDRCELERLDGRTNTFEPLRMAILAATRKVEQEVIQRRLYALFDQRSQPHAAAD
;
A
#
# COMPACT_ATOMS: atom_id res chain seq x y z
N MET A 1 28.41 0.18 23.79
CA MET A 1 27.47 0.79 22.83
C MET A 1 27.04 2.10 23.41
N ASP A 2 27.15 3.21 22.68
CA ASP A 2 26.68 4.51 23.15
C ASP A 2 25.14 4.59 23.19
N TYR A 3 24.62 5.58 23.92
CA TYR A 3 23.17 5.77 24.09
C TYR A 3 22.44 6.00 22.76
N GLY A 4 23.03 6.73 21.81
CA GLY A 4 22.43 6.99 20.50
C GLY A 4 22.29 5.71 19.67
N SER A 5 23.31 4.85 19.71
CA SER A 5 23.30 3.54 19.07
C SER A 5 22.27 2.59 19.71
N PHE A 6 22.08 2.65 21.03
CA PHE A 6 21.06 1.88 21.73
C PHE A 6 19.64 2.36 21.39
N ALA A 7 19.40 3.67 21.41
CA ALA A 7 18.13 4.28 21.04
C ALA A 7 17.75 3.98 19.58
N PHE A 8 18.72 4.02 18.66
CA PHE A 8 18.53 3.59 17.27
C PHE A 8 18.02 2.14 17.19
N CYS A 9 18.65 1.21 17.94
CA CYS A 9 18.25 -0.20 17.92
C CYS A 9 16.86 -0.42 18.53
N LEU A 10 16.50 0.30 19.60
CA LEU A 10 15.16 0.23 20.20
C LEU A 10 14.07 0.70 19.22
N ARG A 11 14.26 1.87 18.59
CA ARG A 11 13.32 2.38 17.58
C ARG A 11 13.20 1.45 16.38
N ALA A 12 14.32 0.89 15.93
CA ALA A 12 14.30 -0.09 14.84
C ALA A 12 13.57 -1.38 15.22
N ALA A 13 13.75 -1.87 16.45
CA ALA A 13 13.04 -3.05 16.94
C ALA A 13 11.52 -2.81 17.05
N GLU A 14 11.10 -1.65 17.56
CA GLU A 14 9.70 -1.24 17.60
C GLU A 14 9.07 -1.21 16.20
N ARG A 15 9.76 -0.59 15.22
CA ARG A 15 9.29 -0.54 13.83
C ARG A 15 9.21 -1.93 13.20
N LEU A 16 10.19 -2.79 13.48
CA LEU A 16 10.18 -4.18 13.02
C LEU A 16 9.00 -4.98 13.58
N CYS A 17 8.64 -4.80 14.85
CA CYS A 17 7.46 -5.47 15.42
C CYS A 17 6.21 -5.13 14.60
N SER A 18 5.98 -3.84 14.33
CA SER A 18 4.85 -3.40 13.51
C SER A 18 4.88 -4.00 12.11
N PHE A 19 6.03 -4.05 11.43
CA PHE A 19 6.12 -4.68 10.11
C PHE A 19 5.83 -6.17 10.13
N LEU A 20 6.38 -6.88 11.11
CA LEU A 20 6.22 -8.33 11.21
C LEU A 20 4.77 -8.72 11.55
N GLU A 21 4.06 -7.92 12.35
CA GLU A 21 2.62 -8.06 12.58
C GLU A 21 1.81 -7.96 11.28
N HIS A 22 2.32 -7.22 10.30
CA HIS A 22 1.72 -7.05 8.97
C HIS A 22 2.33 -7.96 7.89
N GLY A 23 3.19 -8.92 8.26
CA GLY A 23 3.83 -9.84 7.31
C GLY A 23 4.91 -9.19 6.43
N LEU A 24 5.33 -7.97 6.75
CA LEU A 24 6.32 -7.21 6.02
C LEU A 24 7.73 -7.42 6.58
N ARG A 25 8.73 -7.36 5.70
CA ARG A 25 10.14 -7.33 6.07
C ARG A 25 10.84 -6.22 5.28
N PRO A 26 11.15 -5.07 5.89
CA PRO A 26 11.92 -4.05 5.19
C PRO A 26 13.33 -4.54 4.92
N SER A 27 14.01 -3.98 3.92
CA SER A 27 15.46 -4.22 3.81
C SER A 27 16.18 -3.62 5.01
N ALA A 28 17.38 -4.11 5.34
CA ALA A 28 18.17 -3.50 6.41
C ALA A 28 18.40 -1.99 6.16
N LYS A 29 18.59 -1.60 4.90
CA LYS A 29 18.79 -0.21 4.50
C LYS A 29 17.52 0.63 4.67
N GLU A 30 16.37 0.10 4.27
CA GLU A 30 15.05 0.73 4.46
C GLU A 30 14.77 0.92 5.96
N LEU A 31 14.97 -0.11 6.79
CA LEU A 31 14.80 -0.01 8.24
C LEU A 31 15.71 1.04 8.88
N ALA A 32 16.95 1.19 8.40
CA ALA A 32 17.84 2.25 8.88
C ALA A 32 17.32 3.64 8.49
N GLY A 33 16.87 3.83 7.25
CA GLY A 33 16.31 5.09 6.76
C GLY A 33 15.10 5.56 7.58
N LEU A 34 14.23 4.63 7.96
CA LEU A 34 13.02 4.91 8.77
C LEU A 34 13.32 5.36 10.21
N VAL A 35 14.54 5.16 10.70
CA VAL A 35 14.92 5.49 12.09
C VAL A 35 15.92 6.64 12.14
N ASP A 36 17.00 6.55 11.35
CA ASP A 36 18.08 7.53 11.26
C ASP A 36 18.95 7.23 10.03
N HIS A 37 18.83 8.06 9.00
CA HIS A 37 19.57 7.95 7.73
C HIS A 37 21.10 8.09 7.88
N THR A 38 21.60 8.55 9.03
CA THR A 38 23.04 8.70 9.29
C THR A 38 23.69 7.43 9.88
N LYS A 39 22.89 6.42 10.26
CA LYS A 39 23.36 5.23 10.98
C LYS A 39 23.31 3.99 10.10
N ALA A 40 24.45 3.30 10.02
CA ALA A 40 24.56 1.99 9.37
C ALA A 40 24.36 0.82 10.35
N TRP A 41 23.97 -0.35 9.84
CA TRP A 41 23.91 -1.59 10.62
C TRP A 41 25.31 -2.18 10.86
N THR A 42 25.83 -2.03 12.07
CA THR A 42 27.03 -2.76 12.53
C THR A 42 26.65 -4.12 13.10
N GLY A 43 27.60 -5.06 13.17
CA GLY A 43 27.37 -6.37 13.80
C GLY A 43 26.77 -6.26 15.21
N GLN A 44 27.27 -5.32 16.01
CA GLN A 44 26.76 -5.08 17.36
C GLN A 44 25.29 -4.60 17.39
N ARG A 45 24.89 -3.72 16.45
CA ARG A 45 23.51 -3.23 16.34
C ARG A 45 22.56 -4.35 15.89
N ARG A 46 22.97 -5.15 14.90
CA ARG A 46 22.22 -6.33 14.45
C ARG A 46 22.00 -7.32 15.60
N SER A 47 23.06 -7.67 16.34
CA SER A 47 22.96 -8.58 17.49
C SER A 47 22.11 -8.03 18.63
N LEU A 48 22.00 -6.71 18.78
CA LEU A 48 21.10 -6.12 19.79
C LEU A 48 19.64 -6.24 19.37
N VAL A 49 19.29 -5.84 18.14
CA VAL A 49 17.92 -5.99 17.62
C VAL A 49 17.49 -7.47 17.63
N ALA A 50 18.38 -8.37 17.23
CA ALA A 50 18.12 -9.80 17.26
C ALA A 50 17.81 -10.32 18.67
N ARG A 51 18.50 -9.81 19.69
CA ARG A 51 18.22 -10.14 21.10
C ARG A 51 16.92 -9.55 21.60
N LEU A 52 16.61 -8.30 21.22
CA LEU A 52 15.35 -7.64 21.60
C LEU A 52 14.13 -8.39 21.05
N LEU A 53 14.22 -8.90 19.82
CA LEU A 53 13.12 -9.59 19.14
C LEU A 53 13.23 -11.12 19.18
N GLN A 54 14.22 -11.65 19.89
CA GLN A 54 14.51 -13.09 20.04
C GLN A 54 14.58 -13.87 18.71
N ARG A 55 15.09 -13.23 17.66
CA ARG A 55 15.18 -13.80 16.30
C ARG A 55 16.45 -13.30 15.60
N PRO A 56 17.10 -14.09 14.75
CA PRO A 56 18.24 -13.62 13.94
C PRO A 56 17.89 -12.36 13.15
N PHE A 57 18.82 -11.41 13.03
CA PHE A 57 18.56 -10.15 12.33
C PHE A 57 18.20 -10.37 10.85
N GLU A 58 18.84 -11.36 10.25
CA GLU A 58 18.64 -11.80 8.87
C GLU A 58 17.23 -12.35 8.62
N ASP A 59 16.56 -12.86 9.67
CA ASP A 59 15.18 -13.35 9.59
C ASP A 59 14.15 -12.21 9.78
N LEU A 60 14.60 -11.05 10.26
CA LEU A 60 13.79 -9.88 10.57
C LEU A 60 13.73 -8.89 9.40
N VAL A 61 14.76 -8.86 8.55
CA VAL A 61 14.85 -7.96 7.39
C VAL A 61 14.86 -8.73 6.08
N ALA A 62 14.51 -8.06 4.98
CA ALA A 62 14.70 -8.60 3.64
C ALA A 62 16.19 -8.60 3.26
N THR A 63 16.62 -9.64 2.54
CA THR A 63 17.99 -9.81 2.03
C THR A 63 18.38 -8.81 0.94
N SER A 64 17.41 -8.17 0.30
CA SER A 64 17.60 -7.20 -0.78
C SER A 64 16.61 -6.06 -0.66
N ASP A 65 17.03 -4.86 -1.09
CA ASP A 65 16.13 -3.74 -1.32
C ASP A 65 15.18 -4.04 -2.47
N ARG A 66 14.06 -3.32 -2.54
CA ARG A 66 13.02 -3.56 -3.54
C ARG A 66 12.65 -2.29 -4.30
N PRO A 67 12.34 -2.40 -5.59
CA PRO A 67 11.81 -1.27 -6.33
C PRO A 67 10.37 -0.98 -5.88
N LEU A 68 10.03 0.29 -5.84
CA LEU A 68 8.64 0.76 -5.75
C LEU A 68 8.05 0.73 -7.15
N GLU A 69 6.91 0.07 -7.32
CA GLU A 69 6.24 -0.03 -8.60
C GLU A 69 5.15 1.05 -8.69
N VAL A 70 5.44 2.08 -9.48
CA VAL A 70 4.54 3.19 -9.75
C VAL A 70 4.61 3.55 -11.23
N GLY A 71 3.46 3.87 -11.83
CA GLY A 71 3.38 4.40 -13.19
C GLY A 71 2.42 5.60 -13.24
N GLY A 72 2.57 6.46 -14.25
CA GLY A 72 1.74 7.65 -14.40
C GLY A 72 2.56 8.87 -14.79
N PRO A 73 1.98 10.08 -14.70
CA PRO A 73 2.66 11.33 -15.01
C PRO A 73 3.61 11.77 -13.89
N ILE A 74 4.53 10.88 -13.48
CA ILE A 74 5.55 11.12 -12.44
C ILE A 74 6.93 10.94 -13.06
N THR A 75 7.87 11.79 -12.66
CA THR A 75 9.30 11.68 -12.98
C THR A 75 10.15 11.84 -11.74
N HIS A 76 11.33 11.20 -11.75
CA HIS A 76 12.35 11.31 -10.72
C HIS A 76 13.75 11.31 -11.36
N ASP A 77 14.76 11.67 -10.58
CA ASP A 77 16.16 11.76 -10.98
C ASP A 77 16.92 10.42 -10.95
N GLU A 78 16.36 9.40 -10.30
CA GLU A 78 16.94 8.06 -10.29
C GLU A 78 16.53 7.21 -11.52
N PRO A 79 17.34 6.23 -11.96
CA PRO A 79 16.91 5.26 -12.98
C PRO A 79 15.74 4.38 -12.54
N MET A 80 15.64 4.12 -11.24
CA MET A 80 14.57 3.32 -10.64
C MET A 80 14.32 3.79 -9.21
N LEU A 81 13.05 3.80 -8.81
CA LEU A 81 12.66 4.22 -7.48
C LEU A 81 12.81 3.04 -6.51
N TRP A 82 13.80 3.08 -5.63
CA TRP A 82 14.01 2.06 -4.60
C TRP A 82 13.41 2.49 -3.26
N ALA A 83 12.83 1.54 -2.52
CA ALA A 83 12.20 1.79 -1.22
C ALA A 83 13.16 2.50 -0.25
N SER A 84 14.43 2.08 -0.19
CA SER A 84 15.42 2.67 0.71
C SER A 84 15.93 4.07 0.32
N GLN A 85 15.60 4.56 -0.88
CA GLN A 85 16.10 5.84 -1.41
C GLN A 85 15.02 6.93 -1.43
N LEU A 86 13.77 6.57 -1.17
CA LEU A 86 12.63 7.44 -1.43
C LEU A 86 12.80 8.85 -0.83
N ASP A 87 13.31 8.98 0.39
CA ASP A 87 13.54 10.28 1.07
C ASP A 87 14.51 11.21 0.32
N SER A 88 15.45 10.64 -0.44
CA SER A 88 16.47 11.39 -1.18
C SER A 88 16.08 11.72 -2.62
N VAL A 89 15.08 11.02 -3.17
CA VAL A 89 14.66 11.16 -4.57
C VAL A 89 13.76 12.37 -4.74
N ARG A 90 13.97 13.18 -5.79
CA ARG A 90 13.08 14.30 -6.10
C ARG A 90 11.98 13.89 -7.09
N LEU A 91 10.78 13.64 -6.57
CA LEU A 91 9.58 13.41 -7.36
C LEU A 91 9.05 14.71 -7.99
N ARG A 92 8.58 14.64 -9.23
CA ARG A 92 7.86 15.72 -9.93
C ARG A 92 6.73 15.13 -10.76
N LEU A 93 5.68 15.91 -10.99
CA LEU A 93 4.63 15.55 -11.93
C LEU A 93 4.97 16.08 -13.32
N THR A 94 4.73 15.28 -14.36
CA THR A 94 4.87 15.71 -15.77
C THR A 94 3.56 16.22 -16.37
N ALA A 95 2.44 15.90 -15.72
CA ALA A 95 1.10 16.40 -16.03
C ALA A 95 0.23 16.27 -14.77
N GLU A 96 -0.91 16.96 -14.74
CA GLU A 96 -1.88 16.82 -13.66
C GLU A 96 -2.56 15.43 -13.72
N PRO A 97 -2.47 14.62 -12.65
CA PRO A 97 -3.03 13.28 -12.67
C PRO A 97 -4.55 13.29 -12.48
N ALA A 98 -5.26 12.43 -13.18
CA ALA A 98 -6.71 12.26 -13.06
C ALA A 98 -7.12 11.55 -11.74
N GLY A 99 -6.19 10.81 -11.13
CA GLY A 99 -6.42 10.05 -9.91
C GLY A 99 -5.20 9.20 -9.56
N ILE A 100 -5.00 8.92 -8.28
CA ILE A 100 -4.00 7.95 -7.78
C ILE A 100 -4.74 6.66 -7.48
N ILE A 101 -4.33 5.53 -8.03
CA ILE A 101 -4.96 4.22 -7.86
C ILE A 101 -3.98 3.33 -7.08
N CYS A 102 -4.33 2.99 -5.84
CA CYS A 102 -3.55 2.11 -4.98
C CYS A 102 -4.01 0.66 -5.18
N VAL A 103 -3.10 -0.21 -5.62
CA VAL A 103 -3.42 -1.58 -6.05
C VAL A 103 -2.64 -2.62 -5.26
N GLU A 104 -3.30 -3.64 -4.72
CA GLU A 104 -2.64 -4.70 -3.93
C GLU A 104 -1.95 -5.76 -4.80
N ASN A 105 -2.73 -6.34 -5.71
CA ASN A 105 -2.31 -7.50 -6.47
C ASN A 105 -1.42 -7.05 -7.65
N ARG A 106 -0.23 -7.65 -7.76
CA ARG A 106 0.78 -7.25 -8.76
C ARG A 106 0.32 -7.47 -10.20
N ASP A 107 -0.45 -8.52 -10.47
CA ASP A 107 -0.97 -8.76 -11.81
C ASP A 107 -2.08 -7.77 -12.17
N THR A 108 -2.88 -7.37 -11.18
CA THR A 108 -3.85 -6.28 -11.31
C THR A 108 -3.16 -4.95 -11.54
N PHE A 109 -2.05 -4.66 -10.84
CA PHE A 109 -1.23 -3.47 -11.08
C PHE A 109 -0.76 -3.42 -12.55
N ARG A 110 -0.18 -4.52 -13.07
CA ARG A 110 0.23 -4.61 -14.48
C ARG A 110 -0.93 -4.42 -15.45
N HIS A 111 -2.10 -4.95 -15.11
CA HIS A 111 -3.32 -4.79 -15.92
C HIS A 111 -3.81 -3.33 -15.96
N LEU A 112 -3.68 -2.60 -14.86
CA LEU A 112 -4.10 -1.21 -14.73
C LEU A 112 -3.04 -0.20 -15.19
N LEU A 113 -1.77 -0.61 -15.29
CA LEU A 113 -0.67 0.25 -15.72
C LEU A 113 -0.91 1.03 -17.04
N PRO A 114 -1.63 0.52 -18.05
CA PRO A 114 -1.97 1.31 -19.24
C PRO A 114 -2.80 2.57 -18.95
N LEU A 115 -3.48 2.67 -17.80
CA LEU A 115 -4.16 3.89 -17.34
C LEU A 115 -3.17 5.04 -17.05
N ALA A 116 -1.88 4.74 -16.88
CA ALA A 116 -0.83 5.76 -16.82
C ALA A 116 -0.81 6.67 -18.05
N ARG A 117 -1.15 6.12 -19.23
CA ARG A 117 -1.28 6.90 -20.48
C ARG A 117 -2.53 7.77 -20.51
N LYS A 118 -3.45 7.58 -19.57
CA LYS A 118 -4.68 8.35 -19.37
C LYS A 118 -4.57 9.22 -18.11
N ASN A 119 -3.34 9.64 -17.79
CA ASN A 119 -2.97 10.49 -16.67
C ASN A 119 -3.34 9.94 -15.28
N HIS A 120 -3.60 8.65 -15.11
CA HIS A 120 -3.67 8.08 -13.75
C HIS A 120 -2.27 7.80 -13.21
N ILE A 121 -2.10 7.98 -11.90
CA ILE A 121 -1.00 7.36 -11.18
C ILE A 121 -1.48 6.00 -10.71
N VAL A 122 -0.77 4.93 -11.04
CA VAL A 122 -1.06 3.58 -10.55
C VAL A 122 0.10 3.20 -9.63
N LEU A 123 -0.21 2.99 -8.35
CA LEU A 123 0.75 2.64 -7.30
C LEU A 123 0.47 1.22 -6.83
N TRP A 124 1.46 0.34 -6.92
CA TRP A 124 1.37 -0.97 -6.31
C TRP A 124 1.67 -0.87 -4.80
N VAL A 125 0.84 -1.49 -3.98
CA VAL A 125 0.94 -1.54 -2.52
C VAL A 125 0.89 -3.01 -2.07
N PRO A 126 2.03 -3.68 -1.85
CA PRO A 126 2.01 -5.07 -1.43
C PRO A 126 1.36 -5.23 -0.05
N GLY A 127 0.85 -6.44 0.24
CA GLY A 127 0.02 -6.72 1.43
C GLY A 127 0.60 -6.18 2.74
N GLY A 128 -0.23 -5.41 3.47
CA GLY A 128 0.20 -4.54 4.57
C GLY A 128 0.94 -3.32 3.99
N PRO A 129 0.42 -2.08 4.07
CA PRO A 129 1.01 -0.97 3.31
C PRO A 129 2.43 -0.69 3.81
N PRO A 130 3.49 -0.99 3.04
CA PRO A 130 4.84 -0.85 3.56
C PRO A 130 5.20 0.64 3.66
N PRO A 131 6.16 0.98 4.54
CA PRO A 131 6.51 2.38 4.80
C PRO A 131 6.86 3.18 3.56
N ALA A 132 7.58 2.57 2.63
CA ALA A 132 8.00 3.25 1.42
C ALA A 132 6.81 3.56 0.48
N GLU A 133 5.80 2.70 0.40
CA GLU A 133 4.56 3.01 -0.34
C GLU A 133 3.71 4.04 0.38
N VAL A 134 3.63 3.97 1.71
CA VAL A 134 2.95 5.00 2.51
C VAL A 134 3.60 6.35 2.25
N GLU A 135 4.92 6.43 2.36
CA GLU A 135 5.67 7.66 2.11
C GLU A 135 5.54 8.12 0.66
N LEU A 136 5.58 7.18 -0.30
CA LEU A 136 5.40 7.52 -1.71
C LEU A 136 4.01 8.12 -1.92
N LEU A 137 2.97 7.51 -1.36
CA LEU A 137 1.61 8.03 -1.44
C LEU A 137 1.51 9.43 -0.79
N ARG A 138 2.10 9.64 0.39
CA ARG A 138 2.12 10.97 1.06
C ARG A 138 2.72 12.03 0.13
N ARG A 139 3.88 11.74 -0.45
CA ARG A 139 4.56 12.66 -1.36
C ARG A 139 3.77 12.92 -2.64
N LEU A 140 3.05 11.92 -3.16
CA LEU A 140 2.18 12.09 -4.32
C LEU A 140 0.98 12.97 -4.00
N ILE A 141 0.40 12.85 -2.80
CA ILE A 141 -0.68 13.72 -2.32
C ILE A 141 -0.16 15.16 -2.13
N ASP A 142 1.04 15.34 -1.57
CA ASP A 142 1.63 16.67 -1.43
C ASP A 142 1.88 17.34 -2.78
N LEU A 143 2.24 16.56 -3.81
CA LEU A 143 2.42 17.05 -5.18
C LEU A 143 1.09 17.33 -5.90
N ALA A 144 0.00 16.64 -5.53
CA ALA A 144 -1.30 16.72 -6.18
C ALA A 144 -2.46 16.67 -5.15
N PRO A 145 -2.62 17.70 -4.29
CA PRO A 145 -3.51 17.62 -3.12
C PRO A 145 -5.00 17.53 -3.46
N HIS A 146 -5.39 17.89 -4.68
CA HIS A 146 -6.78 17.85 -5.14
C HIS A 146 -7.14 16.56 -5.86
N VAL A 147 -6.15 15.70 -6.14
CA VAL A 147 -6.35 14.50 -6.95
C VAL A 147 -6.91 13.38 -6.08
N PRO A 148 -7.98 12.70 -6.52
CA PRO A 148 -8.58 11.63 -5.73
C PRO A 148 -7.63 10.44 -5.60
N VAL A 149 -7.57 9.86 -4.40
CA VAL A 149 -6.87 8.61 -4.12
C VAL A 149 -7.89 7.48 -4.08
N HIS A 150 -7.74 6.49 -4.93
CA HIS A 150 -8.66 5.37 -5.09
C HIS A 150 -8.06 4.10 -4.49
N ALA A 151 -8.80 3.49 -3.57
CA ALA A 151 -8.52 2.16 -3.07
C ALA A 151 -8.96 1.12 -4.09
N CYS A 152 -8.03 0.25 -4.48
CA CYS A 152 -8.25 -0.88 -5.35
C CYS A 152 -7.49 -2.07 -4.75
N PHE A 153 -8.01 -2.63 -3.65
CA PHE A 153 -7.47 -3.84 -3.01
C PHE A 153 -8.39 -5.03 -3.25
N ASP A 154 -8.03 -6.22 -2.76
CA ASP A 154 -8.93 -7.38 -2.80
C ASP A 154 -10.28 -7.05 -2.15
N LEU A 155 -11.37 -7.59 -2.71
CA LEU A 155 -12.73 -7.41 -2.17
C LEU A 155 -12.97 -8.44 -1.06
N ASP A 156 -12.15 -8.31 -0.02
CA ASP A 156 -12.10 -9.21 1.11
C ASP A 156 -11.74 -8.44 2.40
N PRO A 157 -11.76 -9.11 3.57
CA PRO A 157 -11.43 -8.44 4.83
C PRO A 157 -9.97 -7.95 4.90
N ALA A 158 -9.03 -8.65 4.26
CA ALA A 158 -7.63 -8.25 4.25
C ALA A 158 -7.41 -6.96 3.44
N GLY A 159 -8.02 -6.86 2.26
CA GLY A 159 -7.98 -5.67 1.42
C GLY A 159 -8.61 -4.46 2.11
N ILE A 160 -9.73 -4.64 2.83
CA ILE A 160 -10.32 -3.56 3.64
C ILE A 160 -9.34 -3.12 4.74
N ARG A 161 -8.72 -4.06 5.46
CA ARG A 161 -7.71 -3.72 6.47
C ARG A 161 -6.55 -2.95 5.84
N ILE A 162 -6.02 -3.38 4.70
CA ILE A 162 -4.89 -2.73 4.04
C ILE A 162 -5.25 -1.29 3.63
N ALA A 163 -6.42 -1.09 3.04
CA ALA A 163 -6.91 0.24 2.69
C ALA A 163 -6.98 1.16 3.91
N ARG A 164 -7.50 0.66 5.04
CA ARG A 164 -7.58 1.39 6.31
C ARG A 164 -6.22 1.74 6.88
N LEU A 165 -5.29 0.77 6.92
CA LEU A 165 -3.92 1.02 7.38
C LEU A 165 -3.21 2.05 6.49
N LEU A 166 -3.49 2.04 5.19
CA LEU A 166 -2.93 3.00 4.25
C LEU A 166 -3.50 4.40 4.49
N GLU A 167 -4.82 4.54 4.70
CA GLU A 167 -5.45 5.81 5.11
C GLU A 167 -4.80 6.36 6.38
N GLU A 168 -4.70 5.52 7.42
CA GLU A 168 -4.17 5.92 8.73
C GLU A 168 -2.71 6.35 8.66
N ALA A 169 -1.87 5.60 7.94
CA ALA A 169 -0.44 5.87 7.86
C ALA A 169 -0.09 7.03 6.91
N SER A 170 -0.81 7.17 5.80
CA SER A 170 -0.57 8.24 4.82
C SER A 170 -1.31 9.53 5.14
N GLY A 171 -2.39 9.47 5.93
CA GLY A 171 -3.32 10.59 6.09
C GLY A 171 -4.21 10.84 4.86
N ALA A 172 -4.14 9.97 3.84
CA ALA A 172 -4.99 10.05 2.66
C ALA A 172 -6.44 9.70 3.00
N THR A 173 -7.39 10.36 2.34
CA THR A 173 -8.77 9.87 2.27
C THR A 173 -8.91 8.99 1.03
N LEU A 174 -9.05 7.67 1.24
CA LEU A 174 -9.15 6.72 0.13
C LEU A 174 -10.62 6.54 -0.28
N GLN A 175 -10.88 6.75 -1.57
CA GLN A 175 -12.18 6.47 -2.18
C GLN A 175 -12.29 4.97 -2.47
N PRO A 176 -13.38 4.29 -2.07
CA PRO A 176 -13.54 2.84 -2.27
C PRO A 176 -13.88 2.46 -3.71
N THR A 177 -13.35 3.17 -4.72
CA THR A 177 -13.73 3.04 -6.13
C THR A 177 -13.50 1.64 -6.68
N GLY A 178 -12.37 1.01 -6.38
CA GLY A 178 -12.12 -0.38 -6.74
C GLY A 178 -12.66 -1.39 -5.74
N MET A 179 -13.36 -0.93 -4.69
CA MET A 179 -13.76 -1.67 -3.51
C MET A 179 -15.25 -1.47 -3.16
N THR A 180 -16.14 -1.65 -4.14
CA THR A 180 -17.58 -1.40 -3.95
C THR A 180 -18.40 -2.69 -3.84
N PRO A 181 -19.58 -2.65 -3.19
CA PRO A 181 -20.53 -3.76 -3.19
C PRO A 181 -20.96 -4.20 -4.59
N GLU A 182 -21.05 -3.29 -5.55
CA GLU A 182 -21.47 -3.59 -6.93
C GLU A 182 -20.41 -4.42 -7.66
N LEU A 183 -19.14 -4.06 -7.49
CA LEU A 183 -18.02 -4.85 -8.01
C LEU A 183 -18.00 -6.24 -7.39
N PHE A 184 -18.22 -6.32 -6.07
CA PHE A 184 -18.33 -7.58 -5.33
C PHE A 184 -19.48 -8.44 -5.84
N ALA A 185 -20.69 -7.89 -5.88
CA ALA A 185 -21.91 -8.59 -6.30
C ALA A 185 -21.75 -9.14 -7.72
N GLY A 186 -21.25 -8.33 -8.64
CA GLY A 186 -21.08 -8.72 -10.03
C GLY A 186 -19.90 -9.67 -10.30
N ALA A 187 -19.01 -9.94 -9.34
CA ALA A 187 -17.84 -10.78 -9.55
C ALA A 187 -18.23 -12.21 -9.97
N ARG A 188 -17.59 -12.72 -11.02
CA ARG A 188 -17.90 -14.03 -11.63
C ARG A 188 -17.53 -15.21 -10.76
N ARG A 189 -16.48 -15.07 -9.96
CA ARG A 189 -15.98 -16.07 -9.02
C ARG A 189 -15.90 -15.42 -7.65
N LYS A 190 -16.35 -16.15 -6.64
CA LYS A 190 -16.27 -15.80 -5.23
C LYS A 190 -15.74 -17.01 -4.47
N LEU A 191 -14.96 -16.78 -3.42
CA LEU A 191 -14.41 -17.81 -2.55
C LEU A 191 -15.11 -17.76 -1.19
N GLU A 192 -15.22 -18.91 -0.53
CA GLU A 192 -15.76 -18.95 0.84
C GLU A 192 -14.80 -18.27 1.83
N LEU A 193 -15.35 -17.64 2.86
CA LEU A 193 -14.54 -17.03 3.93
C LEU A 193 -13.93 -18.10 4.83
N SER A 194 -12.62 -17.96 5.09
CA SER A 194 -11.91 -18.72 6.12
C SER A 194 -12.32 -18.29 7.53
N SER A 195 -11.87 -19.04 8.55
CA SER A 195 -12.04 -18.65 9.95
C SER A 195 -11.38 -17.31 10.26
N TRP A 196 -10.19 -17.06 9.73
CA TRP A 196 -9.47 -15.80 9.88
C TRP A 196 -10.24 -14.64 9.25
N ASP A 197 -10.79 -14.82 8.04
CA ASP A 197 -11.58 -13.79 7.35
C ASP A 197 -12.79 -13.36 8.19
N ARG A 198 -13.47 -14.30 8.86
CA ARG A 198 -14.62 -14.02 9.73
C ARG A 198 -14.20 -13.23 10.97
N CYS A 199 -13.14 -13.66 11.67
CA CYS A 199 -12.60 -12.92 12.80
C CYS A 199 -12.16 -11.50 12.41
N GLU A 200 -11.63 -11.33 11.19
CA GLU A 200 -11.21 -10.02 10.71
C GLU A 200 -12.41 -9.11 10.41
N LEU A 201 -13.49 -9.62 9.82
CA LEU A 201 -14.73 -8.85 9.63
C LEU A 201 -15.35 -8.37 10.95
N GLU A 202 -15.24 -9.18 12.01
CA GLU A 202 -15.66 -8.79 13.37
C GLU A 202 -14.77 -7.67 13.92
N ARG A 203 -13.45 -7.74 13.75
CA ARG A 203 -12.53 -6.67 14.18
C ARG A 203 -12.75 -5.36 13.43
N LEU A 204 -13.14 -5.46 12.17
CA LEU A 204 -13.43 -4.33 11.30
C LEU A 204 -14.79 -3.68 11.60
N ASP A 205 -15.66 -4.32 12.39
CA ASP A 205 -16.99 -3.80 12.70
C ASP A 205 -16.95 -2.39 13.30
N GLY A 206 -17.67 -1.45 12.67
CA GLY A 206 -17.68 -0.04 13.06
C GLY A 206 -16.36 0.72 12.82
N ARG A 207 -15.38 0.12 12.13
CA ARG A 207 -14.02 0.70 11.91
C ARG A 207 -13.62 0.84 10.44
N THR A 208 -14.52 0.53 9.50
CA THR A 208 -14.19 0.54 8.07
C THR A 208 -14.58 1.83 7.33
N ASN A 209 -15.31 2.75 7.96
CA ASN A 209 -15.69 4.04 7.38
C ASN A 209 -16.32 3.91 5.98
N THR A 210 -15.67 4.47 4.95
CA THR A 210 -16.13 4.44 3.56
C THR A 210 -16.22 3.03 2.97
N PHE A 211 -15.55 2.04 3.59
CA PHE A 211 -15.56 0.63 3.16
C PHE A 211 -16.67 -0.22 3.84
N GLU A 212 -17.47 0.37 4.73
CA GLU A 212 -18.53 -0.35 5.46
C GLU A 212 -19.57 -1.03 4.56
N PRO A 213 -20.01 -0.41 3.45
CA PRO A 213 -20.90 -1.09 2.51
C PRO A 213 -20.32 -2.39 1.96
N LEU A 214 -19.01 -2.41 1.62
CA LEU A 214 -18.35 -3.61 1.13
C LEU A 214 -18.23 -4.67 2.23
N ARG A 215 -17.86 -4.27 3.45
CA ARG A 215 -17.80 -5.17 4.61
C ARG A 215 -19.14 -5.89 4.81
N MET A 216 -20.24 -5.14 4.79
CA MET A 216 -21.59 -5.70 4.93
C MET A 216 -21.96 -6.66 3.80
N ALA A 217 -21.57 -6.36 2.56
CA ALA A 217 -21.79 -7.25 1.42
C ALA A 217 -21.01 -8.57 1.55
N ILE A 218 -19.75 -8.51 1.99
CA ILE A 218 -18.91 -9.68 2.27
C ILE A 218 -19.53 -10.53 3.39
N LEU A 219 -19.93 -9.88 4.49
CA LEU A 219 -20.53 -10.54 5.65
C LEU A 219 -21.84 -11.25 5.28
N ALA A 220 -22.72 -10.58 4.52
CA ALA A 220 -24.00 -11.15 4.10
C ALA A 220 -23.84 -12.32 3.12
N ALA A 221 -22.87 -12.24 2.21
CA ALA A 221 -22.62 -13.30 1.23
C ALA A 221 -21.74 -14.43 1.74
N THR A 222 -21.13 -14.27 2.92
CA THR A 222 -20.10 -15.14 3.51
C THR A 222 -19.01 -15.54 2.50
N ARG A 223 -18.64 -14.61 1.62
CA ARG A 223 -17.71 -14.85 0.50
C ARG A 223 -16.80 -13.66 0.25
N LYS A 224 -15.66 -13.93 -0.39
CA LYS A 224 -14.67 -12.92 -0.82
C LYS A 224 -14.35 -13.00 -2.31
N VAL A 225 -13.74 -11.94 -2.84
CA VAL A 225 -13.35 -11.86 -4.26
C VAL A 225 -11.92 -11.33 -4.39
N GLU A 226 -11.08 -12.08 -5.10
CA GLU A 226 -9.74 -11.66 -5.50
C GLU A 226 -9.80 -10.68 -6.69
N GLN A 227 -8.91 -9.68 -6.72
CA GLN A 227 -8.86 -8.64 -7.75
C GLN A 227 -8.71 -9.19 -9.17
N GLU A 228 -8.01 -10.31 -9.33
CA GLU A 228 -7.77 -10.98 -10.61
C GLU A 228 -9.07 -11.31 -11.35
N VAL A 229 -10.16 -11.55 -10.61
CA VAL A 229 -11.48 -11.87 -11.16
C VAL A 229 -12.18 -10.65 -11.77
N ILE A 230 -11.80 -9.44 -11.34
CA ILE A 230 -12.48 -8.18 -11.67
C ILE A 230 -11.60 -7.17 -12.43
N GLN A 231 -10.35 -7.50 -12.77
CA GLN A 231 -9.39 -6.62 -13.45
C GLN A 231 -9.95 -5.83 -14.64
N ARG A 232 -10.70 -6.51 -15.54
CA ARG A 232 -11.30 -5.84 -16.72
C ARG A 232 -12.34 -4.79 -16.34
N ARG A 233 -13.09 -5.03 -15.26
CA ARG A 233 -14.09 -4.07 -14.76
C ARG A 233 -13.42 -2.91 -14.05
N LEU A 234 -12.36 -3.18 -13.29
CA LEU A 234 -11.53 -2.14 -12.69
C LEU A 234 -10.95 -1.21 -13.76
N TYR A 235 -10.38 -1.77 -14.84
CA TYR A 235 -9.87 -0.97 -15.95
C TYR A 235 -10.96 -0.08 -16.56
N ALA A 236 -12.11 -0.67 -16.92
CA ALA A 236 -13.22 0.09 -17.52
C ALA A 236 -13.74 1.19 -16.59
N LEU A 237 -13.81 0.92 -15.29
CA LEU A 237 -14.27 1.88 -14.28
C LEU A 237 -13.37 3.12 -14.21
N PHE A 238 -12.04 2.92 -14.18
CA PHE A 238 -11.10 4.02 -14.14
C PHE A 238 -10.96 4.73 -15.48
N ASP A 239 -11.05 4.00 -16.59
CA ASP A 239 -11.03 4.57 -17.94
C ASP A 239 -12.18 5.56 -18.18
N GLN A 240 -13.40 5.20 -17.79
CA GLN A 240 -14.57 6.09 -17.89
C GLN A 240 -14.39 7.38 -17.10
N ARG A 241 -13.63 7.34 -16.01
CA ARG A 241 -13.33 8.49 -15.15
C ARG A 241 -12.20 9.35 -15.69
N SER A 242 -11.36 8.83 -16.59
CA SER A 242 -10.32 9.60 -17.28
C SER A 242 -10.88 10.45 -18.43
N GLN A 243 -12.11 10.20 -18.87
CA GLN A 243 -12.74 11.04 -19.89
C GLN A 243 -13.23 12.33 -19.23
N PRO A 244 -12.73 13.52 -19.65
CA PRO A 244 -13.34 14.76 -19.21
C PRO A 244 -14.83 14.67 -19.54
N HIS A 245 -15.70 14.99 -18.58
CA HIS A 245 -17.09 15.28 -18.89
C HIS A 245 -17.05 16.30 -20.02
N ALA A 246 -17.37 15.87 -21.24
CA ALA A 246 -17.79 16.80 -22.27
C ALA A 246 -18.92 17.58 -21.61
N ALA A 247 -18.68 18.85 -21.33
CA ALA A 247 -19.71 19.75 -20.88
C ALA A 247 -20.88 19.55 -21.83
N ALA A 248 -22.00 19.10 -21.29
CA ALA A 248 -23.25 19.13 -22.01
C ALA A 248 -23.56 20.62 -22.21
N ASP A 249 -23.27 21.11 -23.41
CA ASP A 249 -23.85 22.35 -23.95
C ASP A 249 -25.38 22.18 -24.11
#